data_AF-A0A6J1RLQ0-F1
#
_entry.id   AF-A0A6J1RLQ0-F1
#
_cell.length_a   1.000
_cell.length_b   1.000
_cell.length_c   1.000
_cell.angle_alpha   90.00
_cell.angle_beta   90.00
_cell.angle_gamma   90.00
#
_symmetry.space_group_name_H-M   'P 1'
#
loop_
_entity.id
_entity.type
_entity.pdbx_description
1 polymer ?
#
loop_
_entity_poly.entity_id
_entity_poly.type
_entity_poly.pdbx_seq_one_letter_code
_entity_poly.pdbx_strand_id
1 'polypeptide(L)'
;MWIFNCNLSFASSLERILLDEGFADKVHHLLVQFSDLQEDLLKRDGAIIILSNITACSDLHNMYASCKKNLAAMRQIIGEGICKLKRAVVDILFDETFEQELQDSLDMYESICSIRVKCKSSCTLFADTVEDWLILESLNNNLTHRIQETINKIITSVALAANFCHPNYQGERFRNDKIRMIKMTEFFIDALNAKGLADYEAYRSSSGIFEKLKSKECHDSRVFWDTVKPFHGDLAAIAVKLVEVPASVILLEPRVVHQNGLTPDRLQKLTDLYYDLKIRDKHVINEY
;
A
#
# COMPACT_ATOMS: atom_id res chain seq x y z
N MET A 1 14.76 16.25 13.64
CA MET A 1 15.04 15.08 12.77
C MET A 1 13.74 14.29 12.65
N TRP A 2 13.21 14.12 11.43
CA TRP A 2 12.01 13.33 11.19
C TRP A 2 12.41 11.87 10.99
N ILE A 3 11.73 10.94 11.65
CA ILE A 3 11.97 9.50 11.51
C ILE A 3 10.76 8.91 10.79
N PHE A 4 11.01 8.23 9.67
CA PHE A 4 10.00 7.63 8.83
C PHE A 4 10.08 6.11 8.91
N ASN A 5 8.92 5.45 8.98
CA ASN A 5 8.84 4.01 8.78
C ASN A 5 8.97 3.72 7.27
N CYS A 6 9.79 2.73 6.90
CA CYS A 6 9.89 2.30 5.51
C CYS A 6 8.60 1.61 5.08
N ASN A 7 7.85 2.21 4.14
CA ASN A 7 6.55 1.67 3.69
C ASN A 7 6.67 0.26 3.11
N LEU A 8 7.79 -0.06 2.45
CA LEU A 8 8.04 -1.40 1.93
C LEU A 8 8.12 -2.44 3.06
N SER A 9 8.91 -2.15 4.10
CA SER A 9 9.01 -3.03 5.29
C SER A 9 7.66 -3.16 6.00
N PHE A 10 6.87 -2.10 5.97
CA PHE A 10 5.58 -2.05 6.61
C PHE A 10 4.53 -2.89 5.86
N ALA A 11 4.46 -2.75 4.53
CA ALA A 11 3.61 -3.58 3.68
C ALA A 11 3.93 -5.07 3.86
N SER A 12 5.22 -5.44 3.86
CA SER A 12 5.64 -6.83 4.14
C SER A 12 5.27 -7.31 5.54
N SER A 13 5.21 -6.42 6.53
CA SER A 13 4.79 -6.78 7.89
C SER A 13 3.27 -6.98 7.97
N LEU A 14 2.50 -6.16 7.25
CA LEU A 14 1.05 -6.31 7.13
C LEU A 14 0.67 -7.61 6.43
N GLU A 15 1.36 -8.00 5.37
CA GLU A 15 1.15 -9.30 4.71
C GLU A 15 1.21 -10.49 5.68
N ARG A 16 2.04 -10.41 6.72
CA ARG A 16 2.12 -11.43 7.77
C ARG A 16 0.96 -11.36 8.77
N ILE A 17 0.40 -10.18 9.00
CA ILE A 17 -0.74 -9.98 9.91
C ILE A 17 -2.04 -10.50 9.26
N LEU A 18 -2.13 -10.43 7.93
CA LEU A 18 -3.28 -10.93 7.16
C LEU A 18 -3.42 -12.46 7.14
N LEU A 19 -2.40 -13.18 7.60
CA LEU A 19 -2.46 -14.63 7.73
C LEU A 19 -3.45 -15.02 8.83
N ASP A 20 -4.72 -15.18 8.45
CA ASP A 20 -5.74 -15.84 9.27
C ASP A 20 -5.67 -17.34 9.00
N GLU A 21 -4.96 -18.06 9.88
CA GLU A 21 -4.81 -19.52 9.79
C GLU A 21 -6.17 -20.23 9.84
N GLY A 22 -7.13 -19.73 10.62
CA GLY A 22 -8.44 -20.36 10.76
C GLY A 22 -9.28 -20.25 9.49
N PHE A 23 -9.30 -19.07 8.87
CA PHE A 23 -9.98 -18.90 7.57
C PHE A 23 -9.24 -19.65 6.45
N ALA A 24 -7.90 -19.62 6.45
CA ALA A 24 -7.09 -20.36 5.50
C ALA A 24 -7.34 -21.87 5.56
N ASP A 25 -7.44 -22.44 6.76
CA ASP A 25 -7.78 -23.84 6.98
C ASP A 25 -9.20 -24.17 6.46
N LYS A 26 -10.17 -23.26 6.65
CA LYS A 26 -11.55 -23.41 6.13
C LYS A 26 -11.55 -23.49 4.59
N VAL A 27 -10.84 -22.58 3.93
CA VAL A 27 -10.69 -22.56 2.46
C VAL A 27 -9.96 -23.82 1.97
N HIS A 28 -8.84 -24.16 2.60
CA HIS A 28 -8.06 -25.35 2.26
C HIS A 28 -8.89 -26.62 2.41
N HIS A 29 -9.63 -26.75 3.52
CA HIS A 29 -10.51 -27.88 3.77
C HIS A 29 -11.56 -28.04 2.66
N LEU A 30 -12.21 -26.95 2.25
CA LEU A 30 -13.17 -26.97 1.14
C LEU A 30 -12.52 -27.45 -0.16
N LEU A 31 -11.39 -26.85 -0.55
CA LEU A 31 -10.68 -27.19 -1.79
C LEU A 31 -10.25 -28.66 -1.85
N VAL A 32 -9.77 -29.22 -0.72
CA VAL A 32 -9.38 -30.64 -0.63
C VAL A 32 -10.56 -31.57 -0.94
N GLN A 33 -11.80 -31.20 -0.60
CA GLN A 33 -12.96 -32.04 -0.91
C GLN A 33 -13.28 -32.13 -2.40
N PHE A 34 -12.71 -31.26 -3.23
CA PHE A 34 -12.93 -31.20 -4.66
C PHE A 34 -11.67 -31.52 -5.48
N SER A 35 -10.53 -31.85 -4.85
CA SER A 35 -9.25 -32.09 -5.55
C SER A 35 -9.35 -33.21 -6.59
N ASP A 36 -10.13 -34.25 -6.28
CA ASP A 36 -10.31 -35.41 -7.16
C ASP A 36 -11.31 -35.14 -8.30
N LEU A 37 -11.98 -33.98 -8.29
CA LEU A 37 -12.97 -33.55 -9.28
C LEU A 37 -12.43 -32.47 -10.22
N GLN A 38 -11.11 -32.36 -10.35
CA GLN A 38 -10.46 -31.32 -11.14
C GLN A 38 -10.96 -31.24 -12.59
N GLU A 39 -11.16 -32.39 -13.24
CA GLU A 39 -11.69 -32.44 -14.61
C GLU A 39 -13.13 -31.92 -14.69
N ASP A 40 -13.95 -32.25 -13.69
CA ASP A 40 -15.34 -31.79 -13.62
C ASP A 40 -15.45 -30.29 -13.35
N LEU A 41 -14.52 -29.73 -12.58
CA LEU A 41 -14.43 -28.28 -12.37
C LEU A 41 -14.08 -27.56 -13.68
N LEU A 42 -13.07 -28.04 -14.41
CA LEU A 42 -12.65 -27.42 -15.68
C LEU A 42 -13.74 -27.50 -16.75
N LYS A 43 -14.57 -28.56 -16.77
CA LYS A 43 -15.74 -28.66 -17.67
C LYS A 43 -16.84 -27.64 -17.39
N ARG A 44 -16.82 -26.99 -16.21
CA ARG A 44 -17.83 -26.04 -15.72
C ARG A 44 -17.25 -24.64 -15.53
N ASP A 45 -16.30 -24.28 -16.40
CA ASP A 45 -15.59 -22.99 -16.38
C ASP A 45 -14.85 -22.68 -15.06
N GLY A 46 -14.56 -23.73 -14.28
CA GLY A 46 -13.71 -23.64 -13.10
C GLY A 46 -12.23 -23.46 -13.44
N ALA A 47 -11.39 -23.46 -12.41
CA ALA A 47 -9.95 -23.32 -12.51
C ALA A 47 -9.22 -24.48 -11.84
N ILE A 48 -7.91 -24.59 -12.11
CA ILE A 48 -7.03 -25.53 -11.39
C ILE A 48 -7.08 -25.20 -9.90
N ILE A 49 -7.35 -26.21 -9.06
CA ILE A 49 -7.28 -26.08 -7.62
C ILE A 49 -5.83 -25.90 -7.21
N ILE A 50 -5.56 -24.79 -6.53
CA ILE A 50 -4.27 -24.52 -5.90
C ILE A 50 -4.42 -24.83 -4.41
N LEU A 51 -3.80 -25.92 -3.95
CA LEU A 51 -3.57 -26.19 -2.54
C LEU A 51 -2.20 -25.65 -2.17
N SER A 52 -2.12 -24.82 -1.14
CA SER A 52 -0.85 -24.25 -0.70
C SER A 52 -0.63 -24.45 0.78
N ASN A 53 0.64 -24.63 1.14
CA ASN A 53 1.06 -24.58 2.54
C ASN A 53 0.94 -23.13 3.01
N ILE A 54 0.24 -22.90 4.13
CA ILE A 54 -0.03 -21.58 4.75
C ILE A 54 1.30 -20.99 5.27
N THR A 55 2.18 -20.59 4.36
CA THR A 55 3.57 -20.18 4.66
C THR A 55 3.88 -18.79 4.14
N ALA A 56 3.25 -18.38 3.03
CA ALA A 56 3.39 -17.05 2.47
C ALA A 56 2.03 -16.44 2.08
N CYS A 57 1.96 -15.12 2.14
CA CYS A 57 0.79 -14.35 1.73
C CYS A 57 0.43 -14.59 0.23
N SER A 58 1.43 -14.72 -0.65
CA SER A 58 1.23 -15.05 -2.06
C SER A 58 0.54 -16.40 -2.27
N ASP A 59 0.83 -17.35 -1.39
CA ASP A 59 0.31 -18.71 -1.47
C ASP A 59 -1.16 -18.73 -1.07
N LEU A 60 -1.51 -18.03 0.03
CA LEU A 60 -2.90 -17.84 0.43
C LEU A 60 -3.71 -17.11 -0.63
N HIS A 61 -3.18 -16.03 -1.19
CA HIS A 61 -3.84 -15.30 -2.26
C HIS A 61 -4.19 -16.22 -3.44
N ASN A 62 -3.24 -17.03 -3.90
CA ASN A 62 -3.48 -17.96 -5.02
C ASN A 62 -4.51 -19.04 -4.67
N MET A 63 -4.44 -19.60 -3.45
CA MET A 63 -5.43 -20.55 -2.96
C MET A 63 -6.83 -19.94 -2.89
N TYR A 64 -6.96 -18.71 -2.38
CA TYR A 64 -8.22 -18.00 -2.24
C TYR A 64 -8.81 -17.65 -3.61
N ALA A 65 -7.98 -17.14 -4.53
CA ALA A 65 -8.39 -16.81 -5.89
C ALA A 65 -8.85 -18.08 -6.65
N SER A 66 -8.14 -19.19 -6.46
CA SER A 66 -8.53 -20.50 -6.97
C SER A 66 -9.88 -20.95 -6.40
N CYS A 67 -10.09 -20.83 -5.08
CA CYS A 67 -11.35 -21.17 -4.44
C CYS A 67 -12.51 -20.34 -5.00
N LYS A 68 -12.34 -19.00 -5.04
CA LYS A 68 -13.36 -18.07 -5.52
C LYS A 68 -13.80 -18.38 -6.96
N LYS A 69 -12.84 -18.64 -7.85
CA LYS A 69 -13.12 -19.03 -9.25
C LYS A 69 -13.90 -20.34 -9.37
N ASN A 70 -13.74 -21.25 -8.42
CA ASN A 70 -14.35 -22.57 -8.46
C ASN A 70 -15.70 -22.68 -7.73
N LEU A 71 -16.10 -21.70 -6.90
CA LEU A 71 -17.32 -21.79 -6.08
C LEU A 71 -18.58 -22.13 -6.88
N ALA A 72 -18.78 -21.49 -8.04
CA ALA A 72 -19.94 -21.74 -8.89
C ALA A 72 -19.95 -23.18 -9.43
N ALA A 73 -18.82 -23.65 -9.96
CA ALA A 73 -18.66 -25.02 -10.46
C ALA A 73 -18.83 -26.06 -9.35
N MET A 74 -18.28 -25.81 -8.16
CA MET A 74 -18.43 -26.66 -6.98
C MET A 74 -19.91 -26.81 -6.58
N ARG A 75 -20.66 -25.70 -6.53
CA ARG A 75 -22.11 -25.71 -6.25
C ARG A 75 -22.88 -26.52 -7.28
N GLN A 76 -22.53 -26.39 -8.56
CA GLN A 76 -23.15 -27.15 -9.65
C GLN A 76 -22.89 -28.66 -9.54
N ILE A 77 -21.65 -29.07 -9.26
CA ILE A 77 -21.28 -30.49 -9.07
C ILE A 77 -22.11 -31.14 -7.95
N ILE A 78 -22.33 -30.41 -6.86
CA ILE A 78 -23.17 -30.87 -5.74
C ILE A 78 -24.64 -30.93 -6.14
N GLY A 79 -25.15 -29.91 -6.82
CA GLY A 79 -26.53 -29.87 -7.32
C GLY A 79 -26.86 -31.00 -8.30
N GLU A 80 -25.90 -31.40 -9.12
CA GLU A 80 -26.00 -32.52 -10.07
C GLU A 80 -25.81 -33.90 -9.39
N GLY A 81 -25.41 -33.93 -8.12
CA GLY A 81 -25.21 -35.16 -7.35
C GLY A 81 -23.96 -35.96 -7.76
N ILE A 82 -23.00 -35.32 -8.43
CA ILE A 82 -21.76 -35.96 -8.91
C ILE A 82 -20.88 -36.41 -7.74
N CYS A 83 -20.88 -35.66 -6.64
CA CYS A 83 -20.24 -36.06 -5.40
C CYS A 83 -21.15 -35.83 -4.19
N LYS A 84 -20.86 -36.55 -3.09
CA LYS A 84 -21.54 -36.39 -1.81
C LYS A 84 -20.55 -35.89 -0.78
N LEU A 85 -20.81 -34.71 -0.25
CA LEU A 85 -19.96 -34.10 0.78
C LEU A 85 -20.60 -34.20 2.16
N LYS A 86 -19.77 -34.10 3.19
CA LYS A 86 -20.24 -33.97 4.58
C LYS A 86 -21.00 -32.65 4.73
N ARG A 87 -22.02 -32.64 5.58
CA ARG A 87 -22.87 -31.45 5.84
C ARG A 87 -22.04 -30.20 6.13
N ALA A 88 -21.03 -30.31 7.00
CA ALA A 88 -20.15 -29.19 7.33
C ALA A 88 -19.47 -28.51 6.12
N VAL A 89 -19.16 -29.27 5.06
CA VAL A 89 -18.53 -28.72 3.84
C VAL A 89 -19.58 -28.06 2.96
N VAL A 90 -20.76 -28.65 2.86
CA VAL A 90 -21.91 -28.07 2.15
C VAL A 90 -22.30 -26.75 2.81
N ASP A 91 -22.33 -26.70 4.14
CA ASP A 91 -22.64 -25.50 4.90
C ASP A 91 -21.65 -24.37 4.53
N ILE A 92 -20.36 -24.65 4.39
CA ILE A 92 -19.36 -23.67 3.94
C ILE A 92 -19.62 -23.21 2.49
N LEU A 93 -19.89 -24.15 1.58
CA LEU A 93 -20.01 -23.86 0.14
C LEU A 93 -21.20 -22.93 -0.18
N PHE A 94 -22.27 -23.03 0.59
CA PHE A 94 -23.49 -22.24 0.42
C PHE A 94 -23.63 -21.09 1.44
N ASP A 95 -22.59 -20.84 2.24
CA ASP A 95 -22.52 -19.71 3.16
C ASP A 95 -22.14 -18.42 2.41
N GLU A 96 -23.08 -17.48 2.32
CA GLU A 96 -22.86 -16.16 1.70
C GLU A 96 -21.79 -15.36 2.45
N THR A 97 -21.68 -15.54 3.77
CA THR A 97 -20.66 -14.84 4.57
C THR A 97 -19.26 -15.34 4.27
N PHE A 98 -19.10 -16.65 4.01
CA PHE A 98 -17.84 -17.22 3.56
C PHE A 98 -17.40 -16.65 2.21
N GLU A 99 -18.32 -16.54 1.25
CA GLU A 99 -17.99 -15.98 -0.07
C GLU A 99 -17.61 -14.49 0.00
N GLN A 100 -18.26 -13.73 0.88
CA GLN A 100 -17.92 -12.33 1.13
C GLN A 100 -16.55 -12.21 1.83
N GLU A 101 -16.30 -12.99 2.88
CA GLU A 101 -15.02 -13.01 3.60
C GLU A 101 -13.85 -13.41 2.69
N LEU A 102 -14.08 -14.32 1.75
CA LEU A 102 -13.12 -14.72 0.73
C LEU A 102 -12.79 -13.55 -0.22
N GLN A 103 -13.80 -12.80 -0.66
CA GLN A 103 -13.62 -11.64 -1.51
C GLN A 103 -12.90 -10.50 -0.77
N ASP A 104 -13.35 -10.17 0.44
CA ASP A 104 -12.76 -9.13 1.28
C ASP A 104 -11.27 -9.41 1.55
N SER A 105 -10.93 -10.68 1.77
CA SER A 105 -9.55 -11.13 1.93
C SER A 105 -8.72 -10.90 0.66
N LEU A 106 -9.25 -11.27 -0.51
CA LEU A 106 -8.58 -11.07 -1.80
C LEU A 106 -8.33 -9.58 -2.09
N ASP A 107 -9.35 -8.75 -1.92
CA ASP A 107 -9.27 -7.30 -2.15
C ASP A 107 -8.22 -6.65 -1.24
N MET A 108 -8.14 -7.11 0.01
CA MET A 108 -7.12 -6.68 0.98
C MET A 108 -5.71 -7.07 0.53
N TYR A 109 -5.53 -8.32 0.10
CA TYR A 109 -4.24 -8.81 -0.39
C TYR A 109 -3.77 -8.06 -1.64
N GLU A 110 -4.66 -7.86 -2.62
CA GLU A 110 -4.36 -7.12 -3.85
C GLU A 110 -3.95 -5.68 -3.55
N SER A 111 -4.68 -5.02 -2.65
CA SER A 111 -4.39 -3.64 -2.25
C SER A 111 -3.02 -3.51 -1.59
N ILE A 112 -2.68 -4.40 -0.65
CA ILE A 112 -1.38 -4.39 0.03
C ILE A 112 -0.25 -4.77 -0.93
N CYS A 113 -0.47 -5.74 -1.82
CA CYS A 113 0.49 -6.09 -2.87
C CYS A 113 0.76 -4.91 -3.80
N SER A 114 -0.28 -4.17 -4.20
CA SER A 114 -0.16 -2.96 -5.04
C SER A 114 0.70 -1.90 -4.36
N ILE A 115 0.45 -1.62 -3.08
CA ILE A 115 1.27 -0.70 -2.27
C ILE A 115 2.72 -1.18 -2.23
N ARG A 116 2.96 -2.47 -1.97
CA ARG A 116 4.31 -3.05 -1.92
C ARG A 116 5.05 -2.91 -3.25
N VAL A 117 4.37 -3.14 -4.37
CA VAL A 117 4.95 -3.00 -5.72
C VAL A 117 5.32 -1.55 -5.98
N LYS A 118 4.44 -0.59 -5.66
CA LYS A 118 4.73 0.85 -5.78
C LYS A 118 5.90 1.25 -4.90
N CYS A 119 5.99 0.77 -3.66
CA CYS A 119 7.11 1.07 -2.77
C CYS A 119 8.47 0.66 -3.35
N LYS A 120 8.54 -0.38 -4.19
CA LYS A 120 9.77 -0.82 -4.86
C LYS A 120 10.15 0.09 -6.05
N SER A 121 9.23 0.92 -6.53
CA SER A 121 9.53 1.90 -7.58
C SER A 121 10.35 3.03 -7.00
N SER A 122 11.45 3.34 -7.69
CA SER A 122 12.34 4.44 -7.33
C SER A 122 11.77 5.85 -7.60
N CYS A 123 10.54 5.94 -8.09
CA CYS A 123 9.84 7.19 -8.35
C CYS A 123 8.64 7.39 -7.42
N THR A 124 8.32 6.41 -6.57
CA THR A 124 7.19 6.54 -5.64
C THR A 124 7.64 7.34 -4.42
N LEU A 125 6.91 8.41 -4.15
CA LEU A 125 7.15 9.32 -3.06
C LEU A 125 6.36 8.89 -1.83
N PHE A 126 6.79 9.35 -0.66
CA PHE A 126 6.15 9.05 0.60
C PHE A 126 4.67 9.46 0.61
N ALA A 127 4.36 10.63 0.04
CA ALA A 127 2.99 11.12 -0.11
C ALA A 127 2.10 10.16 -0.92
N ASP A 128 2.62 9.54 -1.99
CA ASP A 128 1.88 8.59 -2.83
C ASP A 128 1.49 7.34 -2.03
N THR A 129 2.42 6.82 -1.23
CA THR A 129 2.11 5.66 -0.39
C THR A 129 1.14 6.00 0.73
N VAL A 130 1.22 7.20 1.30
CA VAL A 130 0.24 7.66 2.30
C VAL A 130 -1.15 7.74 1.69
N GLU A 131 -1.26 8.23 0.45
CA GLU A 131 -2.51 8.24 -0.29
C GLU A 131 -3.07 6.81 -0.46
N ASP A 132 -2.23 5.84 -0.84
CA ASP A 132 -2.66 4.46 -0.98
C ASP A 132 -3.10 3.83 0.36
N TRP A 133 -2.44 4.15 1.47
CA TRP A 133 -2.86 3.69 2.81
C TRP A 133 -4.22 4.28 3.21
N LEU A 134 -4.47 5.55 2.90
CA LEU A 134 -5.76 6.20 3.12
C LEU A 134 -6.86 5.59 2.24
N ILE A 135 -6.54 5.18 1.01
CA ILE A 135 -7.45 4.43 0.14
C ILE A 135 -7.81 3.09 0.80
N LEU A 136 -6.81 2.31 1.21
CA LEU A 136 -7.01 0.99 1.80
C LEU A 136 -7.95 1.05 3.01
N GLU A 137 -7.73 2.03 3.89
CA GLU A 137 -8.57 2.23 5.06
C GLU A 137 -10.02 2.60 4.69
N SER A 138 -10.21 3.44 3.66
CA SER A 138 -11.54 3.85 3.23
C SER A 138 -12.36 2.74 2.55
N LEU A 139 -11.69 1.75 1.96
CA LEU A 139 -12.34 0.66 1.24
C LEU A 139 -12.83 -0.45 2.17
N ASN A 140 -12.28 -0.55 3.39
CA ASN A 140 -12.53 -1.69 4.24
C ASN A 140 -12.94 -1.27 5.65
N ASN A 141 -14.26 -1.08 5.83
CA ASN A 141 -14.86 -0.78 7.15
C ASN A 141 -14.71 -1.93 8.16
N ASN A 142 -14.31 -3.12 7.70
CA ASN A 142 -14.13 -4.33 8.51
C ASN A 142 -12.65 -4.65 8.77
N LEU A 143 -11.75 -3.68 8.57
CA LEU A 143 -10.35 -3.84 8.95
C LEU A 143 -10.25 -4.36 10.38
N THR A 144 -9.54 -5.48 10.56
CA THR A 144 -9.25 -5.95 11.91
C THR A 144 -8.51 -4.86 12.68
N HIS A 145 -8.77 -4.75 13.98
CA HIS A 145 -8.11 -3.77 14.85
C HIS A 145 -6.59 -3.77 14.67
N ARG A 146 -5.99 -4.95 14.48
CA ARG A 146 -4.54 -5.10 14.25
C ARG A 146 -4.07 -4.43 12.96
N ILE A 147 -4.81 -4.56 11.86
CA ILE A 147 -4.47 -3.89 10.59
C ILE A 147 -4.63 -2.38 10.74
N GLN A 148 -5.73 -1.94 11.36
CA GLN A 148 -6.01 -0.53 11.60
C GLN A 148 -4.95 0.16 12.47
N GLU A 149 -4.55 -0.47 13.58
CA GLU A 149 -3.44 0.00 14.42
C GLU A 149 -2.12 0.08 13.65
N THR A 150 -1.91 -0.86 12.74
CA THR A 150 -0.71 -0.94 11.93
C THR A 150 -0.73 0.21 10.91
N ILE A 151 -1.79 0.42 10.14
CA ILE A 151 -1.94 1.57 9.24
C ILE A 151 -1.75 2.90 9.98
N ASN A 152 -2.31 3.05 11.18
CA ASN A 152 -2.17 4.27 12.00
C ASN A 152 -0.72 4.58 12.43
N LYS A 153 0.19 3.60 12.44
CA LYS A 153 1.63 3.83 12.68
C LYS A 153 2.36 4.42 11.48
N ILE A 154 1.80 4.29 10.26
CA ILE A 154 2.31 4.96 9.06
C ILE A 154 1.74 6.36 8.94
N ILE A 155 0.43 6.51 9.18
CA ILE A 155 -0.33 7.76 9.06
C ILE A 155 -0.03 8.67 10.27
N THR A 156 1.24 9.10 10.35
CA THR A 156 1.77 10.07 11.31
C THR A 156 1.42 11.50 10.89
N SER A 157 1.64 12.48 11.76
CA SER A 157 1.47 13.90 11.41
C SER A 157 2.33 14.33 10.21
N VAL A 158 3.56 13.81 10.11
CA VAL A 158 4.47 14.09 8.99
C VAL A 158 3.99 13.45 7.69
N ALA A 159 3.43 12.23 7.75
CA ALA A 159 2.81 11.57 6.60
C ALA A 159 1.60 12.35 6.07
N LEU A 160 0.74 12.81 6.97
CA LEU A 160 -0.41 13.65 6.63
C LEU A 160 0.03 14.99 6.04
N ALA A 161 1.08 15.61 6.60
CA ALA A 161 1.65 16.84 6.07
C ALA A 161 2.26 16.65 4.67
N ALA A 162 2.94 15.53 4.42
CA ALA A 162 3.48 15.20 3.09
C ALA A 162 2.37 15.02 2.04
N ASN A 163 1.30 14.30 2.38
CA ASN A 163 0.13 14.17 1.52
C ASN A 163 -0.55 15.54 1.30
N PHE A 164 -0.71 16.36 2.35
CA PHE A 164 -1.27 17.70 2.25
C PHE A 164 -0.45 18.65 1.37
N CYS A 165 0.88 18.54 1.39
CA CYS A 165 1.77 19.31 0.52
C CYS A 165 1.81 18.80 -0.93
N HIS A 166 1.26 17.61 -1.22
CA HIS A 166 1.25 17.08 -2.57
C HIS A 166 0.16 17.77 -3.41
N PRO A 167 0.47 18.35 -4.58
CA PRO A 167 -0.46 19.15 -5.36
C PRO A 167 -1.67 18.36 -5.87
N ASN A 168 -1.56 17.03 -5.98
CA ASN A 168 -2.66 16.17 -6.41
C ASN A 168 -3.54 15.66 -5.26
N TYR A 169 -3.04 15.63 -4.02
CA TYR A 169 -3.75 14.99 -2.90
C TYR A 169 -4.33 16.02 -1.94
N GLN A 170 -3.51 17.00 -1.52
CA GLN A 170 -3.91 18.15 -0.72
C GLN A 170 -4.72 17.80 0.55
N GLY A 171 -4.56 16.57 1.06
CA GLY A 171 -5.29 16.06 2.21
C GLY A 171 -6.78 15.80 2.01
N GLU A 172 -7.28 15.76 0.77
CA GLU A 172 -8.72 15.60 0.50
C GLU A 172 -9.29 14.31 1.12
N ARG A 173 -8.53 13.21 1.15
CA ARG A 173 -9.00 11.94 1.74
C ARG A 173 -9.21 11.97 3.24
N PHE A 174 -8.50 12.83 3.97
CA PHE A 174 -8.64 12.94 5.43
C PHE A 174 -9.21 14.30 5.87
N ARG A 175 -9.68 15.13 4.93
CA ARG A 175 -10.27 16.45 5.19
C ARG A 175 -11.39 16.43 6.23
N ASN A 176 -12.20 15.38 6.23
CA ASN A 176 -13.34 15.23 7.13
C ASN A 176 -12.97 14.52 8.44
N ASP A 177 -11.77 13.96 8.55
CA ASP A 177 -11.24 13.38 9.78
C ASP A 177 -10.62 14.50 10.64
N LYS A 178 -11.38 14.95 11.64
CA LYS A 178 -10.95 16.02 12.55
C LYS A 178 -9.65 15.68 13.29
N ILE A 179 -9.44 14.42 13.66
CA ILE A 179 -8.26 14.01 14.43
C ILE A 179 -7.01 14.12 13.56
N ARG A 180 -7.09 13.65 12.31
CA ARG A 180 -5.98 13.75 11.36
C ARG A 180 -5.71 15.18 10.92
N MET A 181 -6.76 15.97 10.70
CA MET A 181 -6.61 17.39 10.39
C MET A 181 -5.92 18.15 11.52
N ILE A 182 -6.25 17.85 12.79
CA ILE A 182 -5.56 18.42 13.95
C ILE A 182 -4.08 18.01 13.95
N LYS A 183 -3.76 16.71 13.85
CA LYS A 183 -2.37 16.22 13.83
C LYS A 183 -1.52 16.86 12.72
N MET A 184 -2.10 17.00 11.53
CA MET A 184 -1.45 17.65 10.39
C MET A 184 -1.22 19.15 10.66
N THR A 185 -2.22 19.84 11.22
CA THR A 185 -2.11 21.28 11.53
C THR A 185 -1.10 21.54 12.65
N GLU A 186 -1.09 20.71 13.71
CA GLU A 186 -0.12 20.77 14.81
C GLU A 186 1.32 20.66 14.30
N PHE A 187 1.57 19.77 13.33
CA PHE A 187 2.88 19.69 12.68
C PHE A 187 3.32 21.00 12.04
N PHE A 188 2.43 21.70 11.32
CA PHE A 188 2.77 22.99 10.71
C PHE A 188 2.92 24.11 11.74
N ILE A 189 2.14 24.09 12.83
CA ILE A 189 2.29 25.02 13.96
C ILE A 189 3.66 24.87 14.62
N ASP A 190 4.12 23.63 14.81
CA ASP A 190 5.41 23.38 15.43
C ASP A 190 6.58 23.68 14.49
N ALA A 191 6.38 23.54 13.17
CA ALA A 191 7.44 23.63 12.18
C ALA A 191 7.60 25.03 11.54
N LEU A 192 6.58 25.89 11.59
CA LEU A 192 6.57 27.20 10.94
C LEU A 192 6.60 28.35 11.95
N ASN A 193 7.21 29.46 11.55
CA ASN A 193 7.10 30.73 12.27
C ASN A 193 5.76 31.44 11.94
N ALA A 194 5.50 32.59 12.57
CA ALA A 194 4.26 33.35 12.35
C ALA A 194 4.00 33.73 10.87
N LYS A 195 5.04 34.04 10.09
CA LYS A 195 4.92 34.32 8.66
C LYS A 195 4.58 33.04 7.88
N GLY A 196 5.29 31.95 8.15
CA GLY A 196 5.02 30.65 7.56
C GLY A 196 3.60 30.14 7.86
N LEU A 197 3.07 30.42 9.05
CA LEU A 197 1.68 30.11 9.39
C LEU A 197 0.66 30.91 8.57
N ALA A 198 0.92 32.18 8.28
CA ALA A 198 0.10 32.95 7.36
C ALA A 198 0.17 32.40 5.93
N ASP A 199 1.36 31.97 5.48
CA ASP A 199 1.57 31.30 4.19
C ASP A 199 0.81 29.95 4.12
N TYR A 200 0.81 29.19 5.20
CA TYR A 200 0.06 27.93 5.32
C TYR A 200 -1.45 28.16 5.16
N GLU A 201 -2.02 29.18 5.81
CA GLU A 201 -3.43 29.53 5.64
C GLU A 201 -3.73 30.00 4.21
N ALA A 202 -2.80 30.71 3.56
CA ALA A 202 -2.94 31.08 2.16
C ALA A 202 -2.98 29.85 1.23
N TYR A 203 -2.12 28.85 1.48
CA TYR A 203 -2.11 27.58 0.75
C TYR A 203 -3.41 26.80 0.97
N ARG A 204 -3.83 26.65 2.23
CA ARG A 204 -5.04 25.93 2.62
C ARG A 204 -6.30 26.55 2.02
N SER A 205 -6.39 27.88 2.03
CA SER A 205 -7.50 28.63 1.41
C SER A 205 -7.39 28.73 -0.12
N SER A 206 -6.33 28.19 -0.72
CA SER A 206 -6.05 28.28 -2.15
C SER A 206 -6.06 29.72 -2.67
N SER A 207 -5.40 30.64 -1.96
CA SER A 207 -5.37 32.05 -2.33
C SER A 207 -4.05 32.46 -3.02
N GLY A 208 -4.08 33.58 -3.74
CA GLY A 208 -2.88 34.19 -4.32
C GLY A 208 -2.21 33.31 -5.40
N ILE A 209 -0.93 32.97 -5.19
CA ILE A 209 -0.18 32.14 -6.15
C ILE A 209 -0.70 30.70 -6.19
N PHE A 210 -1.21 30.18 -5.07
CA PHE A 210 -1.69 28.80 -4.99
C PHE A 210 -2.91 28.57 -5.87
N GLU A 211 -3.83 29.53 -5.94
CA GLU A 211 -4.98 29.51 -6.85
C GLU A 211 -4.54 29.38 -8.32
N LYS A 212 -3.54 30.19 -8.71
CA LYS A 212 -3.01 30.23 -10.08
C LYS A 212 -2.29 28.95 -10.48
N LEU A 213 -1.61 28.30 -9.53
CA LEU A 213 -0.92 27.04 -9.80
C LEU A 213 -1.89 25.87 -9.89
N LYS A 214 -2.95 25.87 -9.07
CA LYS A 214 -4.02 24.87 -9.15
C LYS A 214 -4.80 24.98 -10.45
N SER A 215 -5.14 26.19 -10.90
CA SER A 215 -5.87 26.39 -12.17
C SER A 215 -5.05 26.04 -13.42
N LYS A 216 -3.73 25.95 -13.29
CA LYS A 216 -2.81 25.49 -14.35
C LYS A 216 -2.52 24.00 -14.30
N GLU A 217 -3.15 23.24 -13.40
CA GLU A 217 -2.98 21.79 -13.26
C GLU A 217 -1.50 21.39 -13.10
N CYS A 218 -0.76 22.13 -12.27
CA CYS A 218 0.63 21.78 -11.96
C CYS A 218 0.68 20.54 -11.04
N HIS A 219 0.91 19.37 -11.64
CA HIS A 219 0.91 18.09 -10.94
C HIS A 219 2.27 17.68 -10.35
N ASP A 220 3.37 18.31 -10.80
CA ASP A 220 4.70 18.02 -10.29
C ASP A 220 4.95 18.77 -8.98
N SER A 221 5.11 18.01 -7.89
CA SER A 221 5.31 18.57 -6.55
C SER A 221 6.51 19.50 -6.45
N ARG A 222 7.62 19.18 -7.12
CA ARG A 222 8.86 19.94 -7.04
C ARG A 222 8.72 21.26 -7.78
N VAL A 223 8.22 21.22 -9.01
CA VAL A 223 7.95 22.41 -9.83
C VAL A 223 6.96 23.33 -9.12
N PHE A 224 5.91 22.76 -8.50
CA PHE A 224 4.93 23.51 -7.74
C PHE A 224 5.61 24.31 -6.61
N TRP A 225 6.36 23.64 -5.74
CA TRP A 225 6.95 24.30 -4.56
C TRP A 225 8.14 25.19 -4.90
N ASP A 226 8.93 24.89 -5.93
CA ASP A 226 9.99 25.77 -6.41
C ASP A 226 9.42 27.08 -6.98
N THR A 227 8.23 27.03 -7.61
CA THR A 227 7.53 28.24 -8.10
C THR A 227 6.96 29.07 -6.95
N VAL A 228 6.56 28.43 -5.86
CA VAL A 228 6.01 29.08 -4.65
C VAL A 228 7.12 29.73 -3.80
N LYS A 229 8.32 29.14 -3.79
CA LYS A 229 9.45 29.49 -2.93
C LYS A 229 9.83 30.98 -2.89
N PRO A 230 9.79 31.76 -3.98
CA PRO A 230 10.10 33.20 -3.94
C PRO A 230 9.10 34.01 -3.09
N PHE A 231 7.87 33.52 -2.94
CA PHE A 231 6.77 34.21 -2.26
C PHE A 231 6.55 33.68 -0.84
N HIS A 232 6.62 32.35 -0.67
CA HIS A 232 6.31 31.64 0.58
C HIS A 232 7.48 30.73 0.98
N GLY A 233 8.65 31.32 1.22
CA GLY A 233 9.93 30.62 1.35
C GLY A 233 9.98 29.55 2.45
N ASP A 234 9.46 29.86 3.64
CA ASP A 234 9.51 28.94 4.79
C ASP A 234 8.60 27.73 4.57
N LEU A 235 7.37 27.96 4.11
CA LEU A 235 6.42 26.90 3.77
C LEU A 235 6.96 26.01 2.64
N ALA A 236 7.45 26.62 1.56
CA ALA A 236 8.01 25.89 0.43
C ALA A 236 9.23 25.06 0.84
N ALA A 237 10.10 25.57 1.72
CA ALA A 237 11.27 24.82 2.19
C ALA A 237 10.89 23.55 2.97
N ILE A 238 9.80 23.59 3.75
CA ILE A 238 9.28 22.41 4.44
C ILE A 238 8.60 21.47 3.45
N ALA A 239 7.75 22.01 2.57
CA ALA A 239 6.99 21.22 1.63
C ALA A 239 7.89 20.43 0.66
N VAL A 240 8.94 21.06 0.10
CA VAL A 240 9.94 20.38 -0.74
C VAL A 240 10.56 19.19 0.00
N LYS A 241 10.95 19.37 1.28
CA LYS A 241 11.52 18.28 2.08
C LYS A 241 10.55 17.13 2.31
N LEU A 242 9.25 17.41 2.39
CA LEU A 242 8.21 16.39 2.63
C LEU A 242 7.86 15.63 1.36
N VAL A 243 7.73 16.33 0.23
CA VAL A 243 7.32 15.70 -1.05
C VAL A 243 8.46 14.95 -1.71
N GLU A 244 9.72 15.26 -1.41
CA GLU A 244 10.88 14.54 -1.95
C GLU A 244 11.26 13.28 -1.14
N VAL A 245 10.57 12.99 -0.02
CA VAL A 245 10.85 11.78 0.76
C VAL A 245 10.49 10.55 -0.07
N PRO A 246 11.41 9.60 -0.31
CA PRO A 246 11.09 8.37 -1.02
C PRO A 246 10.16 7.49 -0.17
N ALA A 247 9.22 6.80 -0.83
CA ALA A 247 8.29 5.89 -0.16
C ALA A 247 8.99 4.77 0.59
N SER A 248 10.08 4.27 0.03
CA SER A 248 10.93 3.27 0.68
C SER A 248 12.39 3.58 0.41
N VAL A 249 13.21 3.27 1.41
CA VAL A 249 14.58 2.90 1.11
C VAL A 249 14.46 1.48 0.59
N ILE A 250 14.77 1.28 -0.71
CA ILE A 250 14.98 -0.07 -1.23
C ILE A 250 16.22 -0.57 -0.50
N LEU A 251 16.00 -1.14 0.68
CA LEU A 251 16.94 -2.08 1.24
C LEU A 251 17.11 -3.09 0.14
N LEU A 252 18.34 -3.18 -0.40
CA LEU A 252 18.74 -4.41 -1.05
C LEU A 252 18.25 -5.48 -0.06
N GLU A 253 17.27 -6.30 -0.47
CA GLU A 253 17.08 -7.58 0.19
C GLU A 253 18.50 -8.10 0.40
N PRO A 254 18.87 -8.57 1.60
CA PRO A 254 20.19 -9.15 1.81
C PRO A 254 20.25 -10.39 0.93
N ARG A 255 20.50 -10.19 -0.38
CA ARG A 255 20.92 -11.16 -1.37
C ARG A 255 22.34 -11.46 -0.95
N VAL A 256 22.39 -12.31 0.06
CA VAL A 256 23.57 -13.03 0.51
C VAL A 256 24.77 -12.11 0.66
N VAL A 257 24.69 -11.17 1.61
CA VAL A 257 25.85 -10.37 2.07
C VAL A 257 27.02 -11.26 2.51
N HIS A 258 26.78 -12.55 2.74
CA HIS A 258 27.80 -13.53 3.10
C HIS A 258 28.38 -14.38 1.97
N GLN A 259 27.94 -14.26 0.71
CA GLN A 259 28.50 -15.12 -0.36
C GLN A 259 29.87 -14.65 -0.85
N ASN A 260 30.18 -13.36 -0.73
CA ASN A 260 31.38 -12.77 -1.34
C ASN A 260 32.43 -12.27 -0.33
N GLY A 261 32.24 -12.48 0.97
CA GLY A 261 33.24 -12.12 2.00
C GLY A 261 33.58 -10.62 2.11
N LEU A 262 32.69 -9.74 1.65
CA LEU A 262 32.91 -8.29 1.72
C LEU A 262 32.76 -7.79 3.17
N THR A 263 33.68 -6.92 3.59
CA THR A 263 33.54 -6.23 4.87
C THR A 263 32.41 -5.21 4.81
N PRO A 264 31.75 -4.88 5.94
CA PRO A 264 30.67 -3.89 5.99
C PRO A 264 31.03 -2.54 5.34
N ASP A 265 32.27 -2.06 5.54
CA ASP A 265 32.77 -0.81 4.94
C ASP A 265 32.85 -0.86 3.41
N ARG A 266 33.29 -1.99 2.84
CA ARG A 266 33.36 -2.18 1.38
C ARG A 266 31.98 -2.33 0.76
N LEU A 267 31.06 -2.99 1.46
CA LEU A 267 29.66 -3.08 1.04
C LEU A 267 29.00 -1.70 1.03
N GLN A 268 29.23 -0.88 2.05
CA GLN A 268 28.73 0.48 2.12
C GLN A 268 29.24 1.31 0.93
N LYS A 269 30.55 1.32 0.69
CA LYS A 269 31.16 2.05 -0.44
C LYS A 269 30.63 1.60 -1.80
N LEU A 270 30.43 0.30 -2.01
CA LEU A 270 29.84 -0.23 -3.25
C LEU A 270 28.37 0.14 -3.41
N THR A 271 27.63 0.16 -2.30
CA THR A 271 26.23 0.58 -2.27
C THR A 271 26.13 2.06 -2.60
N ASP A 272 26.98 2.90 -2.00
CA ASP A 272 27.06 4.34 -2.27
C ASP A 272 27.39 4.60 -3.75
N LEU A 273 28.41 3.92 -4.30
CA LEU A 273 28.78 4.00 -5.71
C LEU A 273 27.64 3.57 -6.65
N TYR A 274 26.95 2.48 -6.33
CA TYR A 274 25.82 2.00 -7.12
C TYR A 274 24.68 3.03 -7.16
N TYR A 275 24.34 3.63 -6.01
CA TYR A 275 23.30 4.65 -5.96
C TYR A 275 23.73 5.96 -6.62
N ASP A 276 24.97 6.41 -6.43
CA ASP A 276 25.50 7.58 -7.13
C ASP A 276 25.43 7.42 -8.65
N LEU A 277 25.80 6.23 -9.17
CA LEU A 277 25.70 5.92 -10.60
C LEU A 277 24.25 5.87 -11.07
N LYS A 278 23.36 5.23 -10.32
CA LYS A 278 21.93 5.11 -10.66
C LYS A 278 21.18 6.45 -10.60
N ILE A 279 21.56 7.34 -9.68
CA ILE A 279 21.02 8.70 -9.59
C ILE A 279 21.51 9.53 -10.79
N ARG A 280 22.78 9.39 -11.19
CA ARG A 280 23.34 10.06 -12.38
C ARG A 280 22.65 9.61 -13.66
N ASP A 281 22.39 8.31 -13.84
CA ASP A 281 21.68 7.80 -15.02
C ASP A 281 20.26 8.37 -15.15
N LYS A 282 19.57 8.63 -14.03
CA LYS A 282 18.26 9.30 -14.06
C LYS A 282 18.31 10.77 -14.48
N HIS A 283 19.42 11.47 -14.25
CA HIS A 283 19.57 12.86 -14.70
C HIS A 283 19.86 12.95 -16.20
N VAL A 284 20.50 11.93 -16.79
CA VAL A 284 20.79 11.90 -18.24
C VAL A 284 19.54 11.65 -19.10
N ILE A 285 18.52 10.98 -18.56
CA ILE A 285 17.28 10.68 -19.30
C ILE A 285 16.32 11.89 -19.37
N ASN A 286 16.46 12.87 -18.47
CA ASN A 286 15.62 14.08 -18.45
C ASN A 286 16.20 15.28 -19.23
N GLU A 287 17.30 15.08 -19.98
CA GLU A 287 17.93 16.11 -20.83
C GLU A 287 17.65 15.94 -22.34
N TYR A 288 16.65 15.14 -22.73
CA TYR A 288 16.20 15.01 -24.13
C TYR A 288 14.70 15.24 -24.30
#